data_AF-A0A1I8Q0X9-F1
#
_entry.id   AF-A0A1I8Q0X9-F1
#
_cell.length_a   1.000
_cell.length_b   1.000
_cell.length_c   1.000
_cell.angle_alpha   90.00
_cell.angle_beta   90.00
_cell.angle_gamma   90.00
#
_symmetry.space_group_name_H-M   'P 1'
#
loop_
_entity.id
_entity.type
_entity.pdbx_description
1 polymer ?
#
loop_
_entity_poly.entity_id
_entity_poly.type
_entity_poly.pdbx_seq_one_letter_code
_entity_poly.pdbx_strand_id
1 'polypeptide(L)'
;MFHKQYIVAILLLALLAPTIKARDFQSYGHKKHPTLDDHCYFKDHNLTIKVNETIFPTNIEDYCYKMFCRRFEDDYVIDVSFCPGATLVCGKRDYSKPFPECCGICE
;
A
#
# COMPACT_ATOMS: atom_id res chain seq x y z
N MET A 1 24.86 -38.88 13.89
CA MET A 1 24.57 -37.63 14.61
C MET A 1 24.42 -36.41 13.70
N PHE A 2 25.19 -36.29 12.61
CA PHE A 2 25.13 -35.14 11.68
C PHE A 2 23.80 -34.96 10.91
N HIS A 3 23.13 -36.04 10.48
CA HIS A 3 21.88 -35.94 9.71
C HIS A 3 20.72 -35.25 10.47
N LYS A 4 20.61 -35.48 11.79
CA LYS A 4 19.59 -34.82 12.62
C LYS A 4 19.82 -33.30 12.73
N GLN A 5 21.08 -32.87 12.71
CA GLN A 5 21.43 -31.44 12.82
C GLN A 5 21.08 -30.68 11.54
N TYR A 6 21.27 -31.28 10.35
CA TYR A 6 20.85 -30.67 9.08
C TYR A 6 19.34 -30.53 8.96
N ILE A 7 18.57 -31.52 9.42
CA ILE A 7 17.09 -31.46 9.40
C ILE A 7 16.58 -30.33 10.29
N VAL A 8 17.18 -30.17 11.48
CA VAL A 8 16.84 -29.07 12.41
C VAL A 8 17.22 -27.71 11.81
N ALA A 9 18.39 -27.60 11.16
CA ALA A 9 18.82 -26.37 10.50
C ALA A 9 17.91 -25.98 9.33
N ILE A 10 17.45 -26.95 8.54
CA ILE A 10 16.50 -26.71 7.42
C ILE A 10 15.14 -26.27 7.94
N LEU A 11 14.64 -26.88 9.02
CA LEU A 11 13.38 -26.48 9.65
C LEU A 11 13.45 -25.05 10.22
N LEU A 12 14.59 -24.68 10.83
CA LEU A 12 14.81 -23.32 11.33
C LEU A 12 14.92 -22.29 10.20
N LEU A 13 15.51 -22.65 9.06
CA LEU A 13 15.53 -21.76 7.88
C LEU A 13 14.14 -21.60 7.25
N ALA A 14 13.32 -22.65 7.22
CA ALA A 14 11.96 -22.59 6.68
C ALA A 14 11.03 -21.67 7.50
N LEU A 15 11.26 -21.56 8.81
CA LEU A 15 10.55 -20.63 9.70
C LEU A 15 10.93 -19.15 9.48
N LEU A 16 12.06 -18.88 8.83
CA LEU A 16 12.52 -17.53 8.50
C LEU A 16 12.08 -17.05 7.11
N ALA A 17 11.35 -17.88 6.35
CA ALA A 17 10.81 -17.44 5.06
C ALA A 17 9.85 -16.26 5.30
N PRO A 18 10.17 -15.04 4.83
CA PRO A 18 9.25 -13.92 4.97
C PRO A 18 7.98 -14.26 4.18
N THR A 19 6.83 -14.22 4.86
CA THR A 19 5.55 -14.26 4.18
C THR A 19 5.49 -13.03 3.27
N ILE A 20 5.54 -13.26 1.96
CA ILE A 20 5.33 -12.19 0.97
C ILE A 20 3.88 -11.77 1.15
N LYS A 21 3.66 -10.72 1.96
CA LYS A 21 2.32 -10.18 2.16
C LYS A 21 1.84 -9.63 0.82
N ALA A 22 0.61 -9.99 0.45
CA ALA A 22 -0.11 -9.30 -0.61
C ALA A 22 -0.03 -7.79 -0.33
N ARG A 23 0.42 -7.02 -1.32
CA ARG A 23 0.72 -5.59 -1.21
C ARG A 23 -0.56 -4.76 -1.21
N ASP A 24 -1.60 -5.21 -0.52
CA ASP A 24 -2.93 -4.61 -0.57
C ASP A 24 -2.97 -3.32 0.27
N PHE A 25 -2.01 -3.13 1.16
CA PHE A 25 -1.90 -1.98 2.05
C PHE A 25 -0.46 -1.61 2.37
N GLN A 26 -0.15 -0.31 2.43
CA GLN A 26 1.14 0.21 2.87
C GLN A 26 0.95 1.54 3.61
N SER A 27 1.60 1.70 4.78
CA SER A 27 1.64 2.97 5.51
C SER A 27 2.99 3.66 5.33
N TYR A 28 2.96 4.98 5.19
CA TYR A 28 4.16 5.81 5.09
C TYR A 28 4.10 6.94 6.13
N GLY A 29 5.06 6.96 7.07
CA GLY A 29 5.21 8.04 8.05
C GLY A 29 5.98 9.25 7.52
N HIS A 30 6.12 10.28 8.34
CA HIS A 30 6.83 11.54 8.03
C HIS A 30 6.30 12.20 6.76
N LYS A 31 4.97 12.26 6.64
CA LYS A 31 4.28 12.79 5.45
C LYS A 31 3.72 14.18 5.66
N LYS A 32 4.16 14.93 6.66
CA LYS A 32 3.74 16.33 6.82
C LYS A 32 4.05 17.17 5.59
N HIS A 33 3.07 17.96 5.12
CA HIS A 33 3.28 18.86 4.01
C HIS A 33 4.23 19.99 4.42
N PRO A 34 5.21 20.38 3.56
CA PRO A 34 6.26 21.32 3.94
C PRO A 34 5.76 22.75 4.21
N THR A 35 4.65 23.14 3.60
CA THR A 35 4.12 24.52 3.65
C THR A 35 2.64 24.64 4.03
N LEU A 36 1.92 23.52 4.14
CA LEU A 36 0.48 23.52 4.39
C LEU A 36 0.22 22.79 5.70
N ASP A 37 -0.32 23.51 6.67
CA ASP A 37 -0.79 22.89 7.90
C ASP A 37 -1.96 21.96 7.62
N ASP A 38 -2.09 20.89 8.40
CA ASP A 38 -3.16 19.90 8.28
C ASP A 38 -3.26 19.21 6.92
N HIS A 39 -2.12 19.06 6.24
CA HIS A 39 -2.01 18.29 5.01
C HIS A 39 -0.86 17.30 5.07
N CYS A 40 -1.09 16.10 4.52
CA CYS A 40 -0.04 15.20 4.10
C CYS A 40 0.47 15.55 2.70
N TYR A 41 1.72 15.21 2.42
CA TYR A 41 2.35 15.31 1.12
C TYR A 41 3.00 13.99 0.70
N PHE A 42 2.57 13.45 -0.45
CA PHE A 42 3.15 12.26 -1.07
C PHE A 42 4.06 12.67 -2.23
N LYS A 43 5.36 12.72 -1.94
CA LYS A 43 6.39 13.22 -2.86
C LYS A 43 6.44 12.48 -4.20
N ASP A 44 6.25 11.16 -4.20
CA ASP A 44 6.47 10.33 -5.39
C ASP A 44 5.51 10.69 -6.55
N HIS A 45 4.33 11.22 -6.21
CA HIS A 45 3.30 11.61 -7.18
C HIS A 45 2.85 13.06 -7.02
N ASN A 46 3.57 13.87 -6.22
CA ASN A 46 3.22 15.26 -5.92
C ASN A 46 1.75 15.42 -5.48
N LEU A 47 1.29 14.54 -4.57
CA LEU A 47 -0.09 14.56 -4.08
C LEU A 47 -0.17 15.24 -2.72
N THR A 48 -1.14 16.12 -2.58
CA THR A 48 -1.48 16.77 -1.32
C THR A 48 -2.83 16.25 -0.84
N ILE A 49 -2.89 15.84 0.42
CA ILE A 49 -4.08 15.20 1.03
C ILE A 49 -4.36 15.91 2.34
N LYS A 50 -5.57 16.41 2.56
CA LYS A 50 -5.93 17.00 3.85
C LYS A 50 -6.02 15.92 4.93
N VAL A 51 -5.66 16.27 6.17
CA VAL A 51 -5.79 15.36 7.31
C VAL A 51 -7.25 14.92 7.48
N ASN A 52 -7.43 13.62 7.73
CA ASN A 52 -8.70 12.91 7.82
C ASN A 52 -9.47 12.82 6.50
N GLU A 53 -8.83 13.05 5.35
CA GLU A 53 -9.43 12.84 4.04
C GLU A 53 -8.81 11.67 3.29
N THR A 54 -9.64 11.07 2.43
CA THR A 54 -9.23 10.05 1.47
C THR A 54 -9.29 10.62 0.06
N ILE A 55 -8.24 10.40 -0.73
CA ILE A 55 -8.24 10.73 -2.16
C ILE A 55 -8.16 9.46 -3.00
N PHE A 56 -8.66 9.58 -4.23
CA PHE A 56 -8.70 8.54 -5.24
C PHE A 56 -8.07 9.06 -6.54
N PRO A 57 -6.73 9.11 -6.65
CA PRO A 57 -6.08 9.68 -7.82
C PRO A 57 -6.42 8.89 -9.08
N THR A 58 -6.80 9.61 -10.14
CA THR A 58 -7.08 9.05 -11.48
C THR A 58 -6.15 9.61 -12.56
N ASN A 59 -5.23 10.50 -12.17
CA ASN A 59 -4.29 11.19 -13.06
C ASN A 59 -2.85 10.68 -12.91
N ILE A 60 -2.65 9.51 -12.30
CA ILE A 60 -1.35 8.87 -12.14
C ILE A 60 -1.34 7.62 -13.04
N GLU A 61 -0.59 7.67 -14.14
CA GLU A 61 -0.48 6.56 -15.09
C GLU A 61 0.02 5.29 -14.42
N ASP A 62 -0.58 4.13 -14.73
CA ASP A 62 -0.23 2.81 -14.20
C ASP A 62 -0.49 2.57 -12.70
N TYR A 63 -1.17 3.50 -12.01
CA TYR A 63 -1.48 3.34 -10.59
C TYR A 63 -2.99 3.32 -10.32
N CYS A 64 -3.40 2.35 -9.49
CA CYS A 64 -4.75 2.24 -8.96
C CYS A 64 -4.67 1.99 -7.45
N TYR A 65 -4.89 3.04 -6.68
CA TYR A 65 -4.89 3.01 -5.22
C TYR A 65 -5.78 4.12 -4.66
N LYS A 66 -6.13 4.01 -3.39
CA LYS A 66 -6.64 5.13 -2.58
C LYS A 66 -5.63 5.49 -1.50
N MET A 67 -5.63 6.75 -1.09
CA MET A 67 -4.72 7.25 -0.05
C MET A 67 -5.52 7.98 1.02
N PHE A 68 -5.26 7.65 2.28
CA PHE A 68 -5.84 8.32 3.44
C PHE A 68 -4.75 9.02 4.23
N CYS A 69 -4.96 10.30 4.55
CA CYS A 69 -4.06 11.06 5.40
C CYS A 69 -4.61 11.08 6.82
N ARG A 70 -3.82 10.63 7.80
CA ARG A 70 -4.18 10.72 9.22
C ARG A 70 -3.08 11.37 10.04
N ARG A 71 -3.51 12.01 11.12
CA ARG A 71 -2.60 12.48 12.17
C ARG A 71 -2.24 11.31 13.07
N PHE A 72 -0.96 11.22 13.43
CA PHE A 72 -0.44 10.24 14.38
C PHE A 72 0.53 10.97 15.31
N GLU A 73 0.09 11.22 16.54
CA GLU A 73 0.81 12.06 17.50
C GLU A 73 1.15 13.44 16.89
N ASP A 74 2.44 13.79 16.82
CA ASP A 74 2.97 15.05 16.29
C ASP A 74 3.36 14.98 14.79
N ASP A 75 3.03 13.89 14.10
CA ASP A 75 3.35 13.66 12.69
C ASP A 75 2.12 13.22 11.88
N TYR A 76 2.28 13.16 10.56
CA TYR A 76 1.25 12.69 9.64
C TYR A 76 1.69 11.43 8.90
N VAL A 77 0.74 10.51 8.75
CA VAL A 77 0.90 9.22 8.09
C VAL A 77 -0.05 9.15 6.91
N ILE A 78 0.46 8.65 5.78
CA ILE A 78 -0.34 8.30 4.62
C ILE A 78 -0.51 6.79 4.59
N ASP A 79 -1.76 6.34 4.59
CA ASP A 79 -2.12 4.95 4.38
C ASP A 79 -2.58 4.76 2.92
N VAL A 80 -1.97 3.82 2.21
CA VAL A 80 -2.26 3.53 0.81
C VAL A 80 -2.89 2.15 0.71
N SER A 81 -4.04 2.05 0.07
CA SER A 81 -4.66 0.76 -0.28
C SER A 81 -4.55 0.53 -1.78
N PHE A 82 -4.01 -0.62 -2.17
CA PHE A 82 -3.85 -1.03 -3.56
C PHE A 82 -4.91 -2.06 -3.94
N CYS A 83 -5.03 -2.36 -5.22
CA CYS A 83 -5.86 -3.47 -5.68
C CYS A 83 -5.44 -4.79 -5.03
N PRO A 84 -6.40 -5.58 -4.52
CA PRO A 84 -6.12 -6.85 -3.89
C PRO A 84 -5.47 -7.81 -4.88
N GLY A 85 -4.32 -8.39 -4.50
CA GLY A 85 -3.59 -9.32 -5.36
C GLY A 85 -4.24 -10.70 -5.52
N ALA A 86 -5.09 -11.09 -4.57
CA ALA A 86 -5.71 -12.43 -4.52
C ALA A 86 -7.14 -12.49 -5.09
N THR A 87 -7.67 -11.39 -5.60
CA THR A 87 -9.06 -11.33 -6.11
C THR A 87 -9.11 -11.69 -7.60
N LEU A 88 -10.19 -12.34 -8.04
CA LEU A 88 -10.43 -12.64 -9.44
C LEU A 88 -10.54 -11.32 -10.24
N VAL A 89 -9.67 -11.17 -11.24
CA VAL A 89 -9.64 -10.01 -12.14
C VAL A 89 -10.32 -10.41 -13.44
N CYS A 90 -11.45 -9.77 -13.77
CA CYS A 90 -12.24 -10.07 -14.98
C CYS A 90 -11.88 -9.15 -16.16
N GLY A 91 -11.24 -8.01 -15.91
CA GLY A 91 -10.94 -7.01 -16.92
C GLY A 91 -9.51 -6.49 -16.86
N LYS A 92 -9.13 -5.67 -17.84
CA LYS A 92 -7.91 -4.86 -17.73
C LYS A 92 -8.14 -3.75 -16.71
N ARG A 93 -7.08 -3.33 -16.04
CA ARG A 93 -7.12 -2.14 -15.19
C ARG A 93 -7.41 -0.91 -16.04
N ASP A 94 -8.36 -0.09 -15.59
CA ASP A 94 -8.69 1.20 -16.21
C ASP A 94 -8.28 2.31 -15.24
N TYR A 95 -7.07 2.82 -15.41
CA TYR A 95 -6.49 3.84 -14.53
C TYR A 95 -7.18 5.21 -14.64
N SER A 96 -8.09 5.39 -15.60
CA SER A 96 -8.93 6.59 -15.66
C SER A 96 -10.04 6.60 -14.60
N LYS A 97 -10.29 5.45 -13.96
CA LYS A 97 -11.30 5.26 -12.92
C LYS A 97 -10.71 5.37 -11.52
N PRO A 98 -11.49 5.79 -10.51
CA PRO A 98 -11.04 5.79 -9.13
C PRO A 98 -10.92 4.36 -8.57
N PHE A 99 -10.12 4.18 -7.53
CA PHE A 99 -10.13 2.93 -6.76
C PHE A 99 -11.51 2.75 -6.07
N PRO A 100 -12.11 1.54 -6.04
CA PRO A 100 -11.58 0.26 -6.55
C PRO A 100 -11.98 -0.07 -8.00
N GLU A 101 -12.74 0.79 -8.69
CA GLU A 101 -13.22 0.55 -10.06
C GLU A 101 -12.06 0.30 -11.04
N CYS A 102 -10.93 1.00 -10.87
CA CYS A 102 -9.74 0.80 -11.70
C CYS A 102 -9.06 -0.59 -11.53
N CYS A 103 -9.46 -1.40 -10.55
CA CYS A 103 -8.84 -2.70 -10.30
C CYS A 103 -9.28 -3.80 -11.27
N GLY A 104 -10.38 -3.63 -12.00
CA GLY A 104 -10.91 -4.64 -12.92
C GLY A 104 -11.39 -5.93 -12.23
N ILE A 105 -11.81 -5.81 -10.97
CA ILE A 105 -12.32 -6.92 -10.15
C ILE A 105 -13.71 -7.32 -10.68
N CYS A 106 -14.01 -8.61 -10.67
CA CYS A 106 -15.35 -9.12 -10.98
C CYS A 106 -16.33 -8.72 -9.86
N GLU A 107 -17.47 -8.13 -10.21
CA GLU A 107 -18.60 -7.96 -9.28
C GLU A 107 -19.35 -9.27 -9.03
#